data_AF-A0A7S4BSB1-F1
#
_entry.id   AF-A0A7S4BSB1-F1
#
_cell.length_a   1.000
_cell.length_b   1.000
_cell.length_c   1.000
_cell.angle_alpha   90.00
_cell.angle_beta   90.00
_cell.angle_gamma   90.00
#
_symmetry.space_group_name_H-M   'P 1'
#
loop_
_entity.id
_entity.type
_entity.pdbx_description
1 polymer ?
#
loop_
_entity_poly.entity_id
_entity_poly.type
_entity_poly.pdbx_seq_one_letter_code
_entity_poly.pdbx_strand_id
1 'polypeptide(L)'
;MHCSAFGLVAACCAKQVNTSSWLRALLPRRCSRQCVIDGMWGGVSIYGGSVSGSVDSLVRSSSYGFTSWAQDRSEVVDVNMGVSISTVSGCPYSTEASKANQILLDLGIDVNAFIHKEYFLPNNFGTCGWAGLANVGCGFPGSNLNTGRCWSYIKDSFPTTRAHEFGHNLGLLHGGEGTYDYGDNTAVMGVARAWKGFVAPARWQIGWMGDSVVSEWSDTEEVVMLRTLSTLPSQLRTNEYLSAQAYCDACESFGVIGGYLWVSFRAPEDSSDYDADLPSNMKNKVFVHNLRAWNYPYGRGTERLAVLDVGGSYESPASEHAIVFCSFSNGIARVGLANGIAAKLRAEAACNGQTLPPLPPGMPIPRPPPTMPAGFLCEDNCGWSSDNDCDDGGAGAEYNACGYGLDCTDCGPRVAPSPPPSTNTASSPPPSPPPPPPPPPPSPSPPPPPSPPPPSPKPPPSPSPPPPPSPPPPSPL
;
A
#
# COMPACT_ATOMS: atom_id res chain seq x y z
N MET A 1 10.20 -3.57 -19.12
CA MET A 1 11.44 -3.15 -18.44
C MET A 1 11.65 -4.05 -17.22
N HIS A 2 12.83 -4.62 -17.01
CA HIS A 2 13.11 -5.34 -15.75
C HIS A 2 13.33 -4.28 -14.65
N CYS A 3 12.50 -4.25 -13.61
CA CYS A 3 12.78 -3.46 -12.41
C CYS A 3 13.98 -4.08 -11.68
N SER A 4 15.19 -3.76 -12.16
CA SER A 4 16.45 -4.20 -11.58
C SER A 4 16.92 -3.24 -10.49
N ALA A 5 16.28 -3.21 -9.33
CA ALA A 5 16.84 -2.62 -8.10
C ALA A 5 16.09 -3.17 -6.89
N PHE A 6 16.60 -3.24 -5.66
CA PHE A 6 16.87 -2.11 -4.76
C PHE A 6 17.64 -2.57 -3.51
N GLY A 7 18.35 -1.66 -2.85
CA GLY A 7 19.12 -1.96 -1.65
C GLY A 7 18.31 -1.90 -0.34
N LEU A 8 18.64 -2.79 0.58
CA LEU A 8 18.12 -2.87 1.95
C LEU A 8 19.24 -2.62 2.97
N VAL A 9 18.96 -1.96 4.11
CA VAL A 9 19.77 -2.12 5.34
C VAL A 9 18.98 -2.86 6.41
N ALA A 10 19.56 -3.93 6.96
CA ALA A 10 19.06 -4.60 8.15
C ALA A 10 20.00 -4.39 9.34
N ALA A 11 19.47 -3.86 10.45
CA ALA A 11 20.18 -3.66 11.70
C ALA A 11 19.76 -4.71 12.75
N CYS A 12 20.69 -5.53 13.25
CA CYS A 12 20.45 -6.46 14.35
C CYS A 12 20.81 -5.81 15.70
N CYS A 13 19.81 -5.37 16.46
CA CYS A 13 20.01 -4.56 17.67
C CYS A 13 20.10 -5.42 18.94
N ALA A 14 21.31 -5.79 19.42
CA ALA A 14 21.51 -6.27 20.81
C ALA A 14 22.99 -6.36 21.22
N LYS A 15 23.27 -6.22 22.52
CA LYS A 15 24.57 -6.51 23.14
C LYS A 15 24.74 -8.01 23.38
N GLN A 16 25.78 -8.62 22.80
CA GLN A 16 26.20 -9.98 23.13
C GLN A 16 26.91 -9.97 24.50
N VAL A 17 26.43 -10.75 25.47
CA VAL A 17 27.22 -11.06 26.67
C VAL A 17 28.01 -12.33 26.36
N ASN A 18 29.33 -12.19 26.24
CA ASN A 18 30.25 -13.28 25.92
C ASN A 18 30.16 -14.35 27.01
N THR A 19 29.47 -15.47 26.72
CA THR A 19 29.29 -16.58 27.66
C THR A 19 29.39 -17.93 26.93
N SER A 20 29.91 -18.91 27.66
CA SER A 20 30.24 -20.25 27.22
C SER A 20 29.06 -21.01 26.60
N SER A 21 29.36 -22.08 25.84
CA SER A 21 28.42 -22.86 25.01
C SER A 21 27.14 -23.33 25.71
N TRP A 22 27.14 -23.48 27.04
CA TRP A 22 26.00 -23.90 27.84
C TRP A 22 25.02 -22.77 28.21
N LEU A 23 25.41 -21.49 28.06
CA LEU A 23 24.57 -20.32 28.36
C LEU A 23 23.77 -19.79 27.15
N ARG A 24 23.98 -20.33 25.95
CA ARG A 24 23.20 -19.97 24.74
C ARG A 24 21.70 -20.24 24.87
N ALA A 25 21.28 -21.10 25.80
CA ALA A 25 19.87 -21.40 26.06
C ALA A 25 19.12 -20.28 26.82
N LEU A 26 19.83 -19.31 27.40
CA LEU A 26 19.27 -18.23 28.23
C LEU A 26 19.48 -16.82 27.63
N LEU A 27 20.11 -16.71 26.46
CA LEU A 27 20.20 -15.44 25.74
C LEU A 27 18.87 -15.09 25.08
N PRO A 28 18.52 -13.80 24.93
CA PRO A 28 17.39 -13.38 24.12
C PRO A 28 17.49 -14.05 22.75
N ARG A 29 16.51 -14.89 22.39
CA ARG A 29 16.41 -15.43 21.03
C ARG A 29 16.28 -14.23 20.10
N ARG A 30 17.34 -13.95 19.33
CA ARG A 30 17.35 -12.99 18.23
C ARG A 30 17.78 -13.73 16.98
N CYS A 31 17.25 -13.33 15.84
CA CYS A 31 17.77 -13.76 14.55
C CYS A 31 19.22 -13.25 14.42
N SER A 32 20.18 -14.15 14.18
CA SER A 32 21.57 -13.78 13.89
C SER A 32 21.69 -13.13 12.51
N ARG A 33 22.83 -12.47 12.21
CA ARG A 33 23.13 -11.99 10.85
C ARG A 33 22.88 -13.06 9.78
N GLN A 34 23.33 -14.29 10.02
CA GLN A 34 23.10 -15.40 9.08
C GLN A 34 21.61 -15.74 8.95
N CYS A 35 20.87 -15.79 10.06
CA CYS A 35 19.42 -16.00 10.02
C CYS A 35 18.70 -14.90 9.21
N VAL A 36 19.13 -13.64 9.30
CA VAL A 36 18.56 -12.53 8.50
C VAL A 36 18.85 -12.69 7.01
N ILE A 37 20.09 -13.09 6.67
CA ILE A 37 20.52 -13.36 5.30
C ILE A 37 19.73 -14.54 4.73
N ASP A 38 19.68 -15.67 5.44
CA ASP A 38 18.97 -16.88 5.02
C ASP A 38 17.46 -16.60 4.86
N GLY A 39 16.88 -15.82 5.76
CA GLY A 39 15.48 -15.41 5.67
C GLY A 39 15.17 -14.51 4.46
N MET A 40 16.14 -13.73 3.97
CA MET A 40 15.95 -12.84 2.82
C MET A 40 16.20 -13.54 1.48
N TRP A 41 17.28 -14.32 1.39
CA TRP A 41 17.82 -14.84 0.12
C TRP A 41 18.09 -16.34 0.14
N GLY A 42 18.00 -17.00 1.30
CA GLY A 42 18.27 -18.42 1.45
C GLY A 42 17.05 -19.31 1.17
N GLY A 43 17.13 -20.55 1.65
CA GLY A 43 16.02 -21.50 1.66
C GLY A 43 15.72 -21.92 3.09
N VAL A 44 14.71 -21.30 3.69
CA VAL A 44 14.28 -21.59 5.07
C VAL A 44 12.96 -22.36 5.02
N SER A 45 12.91 -23.53 5.64
CA SER A 45 11.64 -24.22 5.90
C SER A 45 11.11 -23.82 7.28
N ILE A 46 9.81 -23.57 7.41
CA ILE A 46 9.21 -23.01 8.62
C ILE A 46 8.04 -23.90 9.07
N TYR A 47 8.02 -24.21 10.38
CA TYR A 47 6.88 -24.79 11.11
C TYR A 47 6.05 -25.85 10.36
N GLY A 48 6.63 -27.02 10.10
CA GLY A 48 5.87 -28.15 9.56
C GLY A 48 5.41 -27.98 8.11
N GLY A 49 5.77 -26.87 7.46
CA GLY A 49 5.68 -26.71 6.01
C GLY A 49 6.82 -27.43 5.29
N SER A 50 6.53 -27.95 4.11
CA SER A 50 7.49 -28.58 3.20
C SER A 50 8.17 -27.58 2.26
N VAL A 51 7.57 -26.41 2.05
CA VAL A 51 8.12 -25.37 1.18
C VAL A 51 9.34 -24.73 1.85
N SER A 52 10.46 -24.71 1.12
CA SER A 52 11.65 -23.95 1.48
C SER A 52 11.64 -22.64 0.70
N GLY A 53 11.80 -21.51 1.38
CA GLY A 53 11.73 -20.21 0.73
C GLY A 53 12.42 -19.10 1.53
N SER A 54 12.40 -17.92 0.94
CA SER A 54 12.83 -16.66 1.53
C SER A 54 11.89 -15.52 1.12
N VAL A 55 12.08 -14.34 1.71
CA VAL A 55 11.35 -13.14 1.32
C VAL A 55 11.56 -12.82 -0.16
N ASP A 56 12.79 -12.89 -0.67
CA ASP A 56 13.09 -12.63 -2.08
C ASP A 56 12.44 -13.65 -3.01
N SER A 57 12.53 -14.96 -2.71
CA SER A 57 11.91 -15.97 -3.58
C SER A 57 10.37 -15.85 -3.57
N LEU A 58 9.78 -15.46 -2.44
CA LEU A 58 8.33 -15.24 -2.33
C LEU A 58 7.88 -14.05 -3.18
N VAL A 59 8.61 -12.94 -3.07
CA VAL A 59 8.33 -11.71 -3.82
C VAL A 59 8.54 -11.95 -5.32
N ARG A 60 9.63 -12.62 -5.73
CA ARG A 60 9.86 -12.99 -7.13
C ARG A 60 8.76 -13.89 -7.68
N SER A 61 8.38 -14.93 -6.94
CA SER A 61 7.31 -15.85 -7.35
C SER A 61 5.97 -15.12 -7.49
N SER A 62 5.61 -14.30 -6.48
CA SER A 62 4.32 -13.59 -6.48
C SER A 62 4.26 -12.44 -7.49
N SER A 63 5.41 -11.89 -7.87
CA SER A 63 5.54 -10.81 -8.85
C SER A 63 5.88 -11.30 -10.25
N TYR A 64 5.88 -12.61 -10.52
CA TYR A 64 6.29 -13.17 -11.81
C TYR A 64 7.69 -12.71 -12.27
N GLY A 65 8.58 -12.45 -11.31
CA GLY A 65 9.93 -11.95 -11.51
C GLY A 65 10.07 -10.43 -11.64
N PHE A 66 8.99 -9.65 -11.58
CA PHE A 66 9.05 -8.19 -11.71
C PHE A 66 9.73 -7.51 -10.52
N THR A 67 9.60 -8.05 -9.31
CA THR A 67 10.16 -7.48 -8.09
C THR A 67 11.12 -8.45 -7.42
N SER A 68 12.23 -7.92 -6.90
CA SER A 68 13.21 -8.69 -6.15
C SER A 68 14.01 -7.82 -5.19
N TRP A 69 14.69 -8.46 -4.24
CA TRP A 69 15.62 -7.86 -3.30
C TRP A 69 17.04 -8.24 -3.69
N ALA A 70 17.81 -7.28 -4.19
CA ALA A 70 19.15 -7.56 -4.69
C ALA A 70 20.16 -7.66 -3.53
N GLN A 71 20.77 -8.82 -3.35
CA GLN A 71 21.72 -9.07 -2.25
C GLN A 71 22.97 -8.21 -2.36
N ASP A 72 23.47 -7.96 -3.58
CA ASP A 72 24.65 -7.15 -3.88
C ASP A 72 24.46 -5.64 -3.63
N ARG A 73 23.22 -5.20 -3.41
CA ARG A 73 22.86 -3.82 -3.04
C ARG A 73 22.34 -3.72 -1.62
N SER A 74 22.40 -4.80 -0.84
CA SER A 74 21.85 -4.86 0.50
C SER A 74 22.94 -5.05 1.55
N GLU A 75 22.72 -4.48 2.72
CA GLU A 75 23.62 -4.50 3.86
C GLU A 75 22.94 -5.10 5.09
N VAL A 76 23.65 -5.96 5.81
CA VAL A 76 23.18 -6.55 7.08
C VAL A 76 24.24 -6.32 8.13
N VAL A 77 23.91 -5.58 9.18
CA VAL A 77 24.87 -5.11 10.18
C VAL A 77 24.40 -5.49 11.58
N ASP A 78 25.30 -6.11 12.36
CA ASP A 78 25.11 -6.28 13.80
C ASP A 78 25.41 -4.95 14.50
N VAL A 79 24.40 -4.38 15.17
CA VAL A 79 24.53 -3.09 15.87
C VAL A 79 24.64 -3.34 17.36
N ASN A 80 25.79 -2.94 17.93
CA ASN A 80 25.98 -2.93 19.37
C ASN A 80 25.34 -1.67 19.98
N MET A 81 24.13 -1.81 20.49
CA MET A 81 23.35 -0.72 21.08
C MET A 81 23.93 -0.16 22.39
N GLY A 82 24.96 -0.78 22.98
CA GLY A 82 25.57 -0.34 24.25
C GLY A 82 24.69 -0.54 25.49
N VAL A 83 23.39 -0.80 25.33
CA VAL A 83 22.41 -1.02 26.39
C VAL A 83 22.03 -2.50 26.54
N SER A 84 21.66 -2.90 27.76
CA SER A 84 21.13 -4.25 28.00
C SER A 84 19.65 -4.30 27.62
N ILE A 85 19.19 -5.42 27.05
CA ILE A 85 17.77 -5.61 26.76
C ILE A 85 16.91 -5.56 28.04
N SER A 86 17.49 -5.97 29.18
CA SER A 86 16.80 -5.98 30.48
C SER A 86 16.50 -4.57 31.01
N THR A 87 17.13 -3.53 30.45
CA THR A 87 16.87 -2.14 30.83
C THR A 87 15.87 -1.44 29.92
N VAL A 88 15.40 -2.13 28.86
CA VAL A 88 14.39 -1.60 27.95
C VAL A 88 13.01 -1.75 28.59
N SER A 89 12.35 -0.63 28.87
CA SER A 89 10.98 -0.56 29.40
C SER A 89 10.02 0.02 28.36
N GLY A 90 8.75 -0.39 28.40
CA GLY A 90 7.76 0.01 27.40
C GLY A 90 8.07 -0.57 26.02
N CYS A 91 7.70 0.12 24.94
CA CYS A 91 8.01 -0.28 23.56
C CYS A 91 8.71 0.84 22.80
N PRO A 92 9.99 1.15 23.12
CA PRO A 92 10.71 2.31 22.57
C PRO A 92 11.37 2.01 21.21
N TYR A 93 10.69 1.27 20.34
CA TYR A 93 11.26 0.73 19.09
C TYR A 93 11.81 1.83 18.17
N SER A 94 11.10 2.95 18.01
CA SER A 94 11.51 4.06 17.16
C SER A 94 12.72 4.83 17.72
N THR A 95 12.76 5.02 19.04
CA THR A 95 13.89 5.65 19.73
C THR A 95 15.15 4.80 19.60
N GLU A 96 15.04 3.48 19.79
CA GLU A 96 16.18 2.57 19.65
C GLU A 96 16.63 2.42 18.18
N ALA A 97 15.72 2.43 17.20
CA ALA A 97 16.11 2.52 15.79
C ALA A 97 16.85 3.81 15.46
N SER A 98 16.42 4.95 16.01
CA SER A 98 17.11 6.23 15.78
C SER A 98 18.55 6.20 16.30
N LYS A 99 18.79 5.55 17.46
CA LYS A 99 20.14 5.31 17.98
C LYS A 99 20.94 4.37 17.08
N ALA A 100 20.32 3.29 16.58
CA ALA A 100 20.97 2.37 15.66
C ALA A 100 21.40 3.08 14.37
N ASN A 101 20.55 3.96 13.83
CA ASN A 101 20.86 4.77 12.65
C ASN A 101 22.06 5.69 12.90
N GLN A 102 22.15 6.32 14.07
CA GLN A 102 23.32 7.14 14.40
C GLN A 102 24.60 6.31 14.49
N ILE A 103 24.55 5.13 15.13
CA ILE A 103 25.70 4.21 15.20
C ILE A 103 26.14 3.79 13.80
N LEU A 104 25.20 3.48 12.91
CA LEU A 104 25.50 3.12 11.52
C LEU A 104 26.09 4.29 10.74
N LEU A 105 25.57 5.50 10.93
CA LEU A 105 26.11 6.72 10.32
C LEU A 105 27.54 7.00 10.77
N ASP A 106 27.84 6.81 12.06
CA ASP A 106 29.20 6.95 12.62
C ASP A 106 30.17 5.89 12.04
N LEU A 107 29.65 4.77 11.54
CA LEU A 107 30.38 3.73 10.81
C LEU A 107 30.44 3.97 9.28
N GLY A 108 29.89 5.09 8.80
CA GLY A 108 29.87 5.45 7.38
C GLY A 108 28.73 4.83 6.57
N ILE A 109 27.70 4.28 7.23
CA ILE A 109 26.53 3.69 6.60
C ILE A 109 25.33 4.62 6.79
N ASP A 110 24.97 5.38 5.75
CA ASP A 110 23.73 6.17 5.75
C ASP A 110 22.55 5.28 5.38
N VAL A 111 21.76 4.90 6.40
CA VAL A 111 20.55 4.08 6.21
C VAL A 111 19.51 4.75 5.29
N ASN A 112 19.54 6.07 5.14
CA ASN A 112 18.59 6.78 4.28
C ASN A 112 18.97 6.74 2.79
N ALA A 113 20.13 6.17 2.44
CA ALA A 113 20.48 5.84 1.08
C ALA A 113 19.77 4.56 0.57
N PHE A 114 19.14 3.80 1.48
CA PHE A 114 18.45 2.55 1.17
C PHE A 114 16.94 2.78 1.14
N ILE A 115 16.22 2.05 0.28
CA ILE A 115 14.76 2.22 0.17
C ILE A 115 14.09 1.63 1.40
N HIS A 116 14.52 0.43 1.80
CA HIS A 116 14.01 -0.27 2.96
C HIS A 116 15.03 -0.32 4.10
N LYS A 117 14.54 -0.13 5.32
CA LYS A 117 15.29 -0.25 6.56
C LYS A 117 14.60 -1.24 7.48
N GLU A 118 15.30 -2.26 7.92
CA GLU A 118 14.76 -3.27 8.82
C GLU A 118 15.51 -3.29 10.15
N TYR A 119 14.76 -3.38 11.25
CA TYR A 119 15.34 -3.47 12.59
C TYR A 119 14.92 -4.79 13.24
N PHE A 120 15.89 -5.67 13.46
CA PHE A 120 15.67 -6.94 14.14
C PHE A 120 15.86 -6.74 15.64
N LEU A 121 14.76 -6.83 16.36
CA LEU A 121 14.67 -6.67 17.80
C LEU A 121 14.69 -8.05 18.49
N PRO A 122 15.28 -8.17 19.69
CA PRO A 122 15.15 -9.38 20.49
C PRO A 122 13.69 -9.73 20.79
N ASN A 123 13.33 -11.02 20.85
CA ASN A 123 11.93 -11.42 21.08
C ASN A 123 11.31 -10.88 22.39
N ASN A 124 12.15 -10.61 23.40
CA ASN A 124 11.78 -10.01 24.67
C ASN A 124 12.00 -8.48 24.73
N PHE A 125 12.08 -7.81 23.57
CA PHE A 125 12.28 -6.36 23.50
C PHE A 125 11.06 -5.63 24.07
N GLY A 126 11.24 -5.10 25.30
CA GLY A 126 10.23 -4.35 26.01
C GLY A 126 8.86 -5.06 26.08
N THR A 127 7.80 -4.27 26.04
CA THR A 127 6.39 -4.71 26.09
C THR A 127 5.70 -4.55 24.74
N CYS A 128 6.45 -4.58 23.62
CA CYS A 128 5.87 -4.48 22.28
C CYS A 128 4.95 -5.68 21.99
N GLY A 129 3.66 -5.40 21.75
CA GLY A 129 2.60 -6.39 21.55
C GLY A 129 2.51 -7.00 20.15
N TRP A 130 3.43 -6.66 19.26
CA TRP A 130 3.46 -7.09 17.87
C TRP A 130 4.68 -7.97 17.57
N ALA A 131 4.55 -8.84 16.57
CA ALA A 131 5.65 -9.67 16.05
C ALA A 131 6.45 -8.93 14.97
N GLY A 132 5.77 -8.15 14.15
CA GLY A 132 6.35 -7.20 13.22
C GLY A 132 5.53 -5.90 13.18
N LEU A 133 6.16 -4.84 12.70
CA LEU A 133 5.51 -3.54 12.50
C LEU A 133 6.20 -2.79 11.37
N ALA A 134 5.43 -2.27 10.41
CA ALA A 134 5.94 -1.50 9.28
C ALA A 134 5.05 -0.30 8.95
N ASN A 135 5.63 0.69 8.27
CA ASN A 135 4.82 1.70 7.59
C ASN A 135 4.32 1.18 6.24
N VAL A 136 3.19 1.74 5.79
CA VAL A 136 2.49 1.27 4.61
C VAL A 136 2.83 2.11 3.39
N GLY A 137 2.96 1.50 2.20
CA GLY A 137 2.97 2.18 0.90
C GLY A 137 4.17 3.09 0.61
N CYS A 138 5.23 3.01 1.41
CA CYS A 138 6.45 3.81 1.23
C CYS A 138 7.33 3.34 0.05
N GLY A 139 7.12 2.11 -0.43
CA GLY A 139 7.92 1.45 -1.48
C GLY A 139 7.04 0.81 -2.53
N PHE A 140 5.91 1.45 -2.87
CA PHE A 140 4.96 0.95 -3.86
C PHE A 140 5.67 0.68 -5.21
N PRO A 141 5.51 -0.51 -5.83
CA PRO A 141 6.14 -0.82 -7.12
C PRO A 141 5.75 0.18 -8.21
N GLY A 142 6.73 0.66 -8.99
CA GLY A 142 6.48 1.64 -10.07
C GLY A 142 6.33 3.10 -9.63
N SER A 143 6.34 3.41 -8.33
CA SER A 143 6.40 4.80 -7.83
C SER A 143 7.83 5.35 -7.83
N ASN A 144 7.99 6.68 -7.79
CA ASN A 144 9.30 7.31 -7.52
C ASN A 144 9.80 6.88 -6.13
N LEU A 145 10.69 5.89 -6.12
CA LEU A 145 11.18 5.27 -4.90
C LEU A 145 12.04 6.25 -4.12
N ASN A 146 11.50 6.69 -3.00
CA ASN A 146 12.18 7.60 -2.10
C ASN A 146 13.00 6.78 -1.10
N THR A 147 14.32 6.92 -1.15
CA THR A 147 15.20 6.30 -0.17
C THR A 147 14.90 6.84 1.24
N GLY A 148 15.15 6.01 2.25
CA GLY A 148 14.98 6.36 3.67
C GLY A 148 13.55 6.39 4.18
N ARG A 149 12.53 6.13 3.35
CA ARG A 149 11.13 6.20 3.79
C ARG A 149 10.59 4.90 4.37
N CYS A 150 10.97 3.74 3.82
CA CYS A 150 10.45 2.48 4.33
C CYS A 150 11.18 2.01 5.57
N TRP A 151 10.40 1.53 6.52
CA TRP A 151 10.91 0.87 7.71
C TRP A 151 10.04 -0.31 8.13
N SER A 152 10.69 -1.31 8.71
CA SER A 152 10.04 -2.46 9.33
C SER A 152 10.79 -2.86 10.60
N TYR A 153 10.06 -3.27 11.63
CA TYR A 153 10.59 -3.78 12.88
C TYR A 153 10.19 -5.23 13.02
N ILE A 154 11.16 -6.11 13.24
CA ILE A 154 10.94 -7.56 13.35
C ILE A 154 11.33 -8.01 14.74
N LYS A 155 10.35 -8.44 15.54
CA LYS A 155 10.52 -8.96 16.92
C LYS A 155 10.36 -10.48 17.00
N ASP A 156 10.17 -11.14 15.87
CA ASP A 156 10.10 -12.60 15.76
C ASP A 156 11.30 -13.16 14.97
N SER A 157 11.48 -14.48 15.02
CA SER A 157 12.49 -15.22 14.27
C SER A 157 11.98 -15.77 12.92
N PHE A 158 10.71 -15.53 12.55
CA PHE A 158 10.16 -16.03 11.29
C PHE A 158 10.38 -15.05 10.15
N PRO A 159 11.02 -15.47 9.06
CA PRO A 159 11.15 -14.62 7.88
C PRO A 159 9.81 -14.41 7.15
N THR A 160 8.76 -15.17 7.46
CA THR A 160 7.39 -14.88 6.99
C THR A 160 6.79 -13.63 7.65
N THR A 161 7.10 -13.34 8.92
CA THR A 161 6.78 -12.05 9.54
C THR A 161 7.44 -10.91 8.77
N ARG A 162 8.68 -11.10 8.36
CA ARG A 162 9.39 -10.13 7.54
C ARG A 162 8.73 -9.91 6.18
N ALA A 163 8.35 -10.98 5.49
CA ALA A 163 7.61 -10.88 4.23
C ALA A 163 6.27 -10.13 4.40
N HIS A 164 5.57 -10.35 5.50
CA HIS A 164 4.35 -9.63 5.86
C HIS A 164 4.61 -8.12 5.99
N GLU A 165 5.62 -7.74 6.77
CA GLU A 165 6.00 -6.33 6.95
C GLU A 165 6.45 -5.66 5.66
N PHE A 166 7.11 -6.39 4.75
CA PHE A 166 7.40 -5.87 3.42
C PHE A 166 6.14 -5.67 2.59
N GLY A 167 5.15 -6.56 2.69
CA GLY A 167 3.84 -6.34 2.07
C GLY A 167 3.22 -5.01 2.48
N HIS A 168 3.32 -4.63 3.75
CA HIS A 168 2.94 -3.29 4.19
C HIS A 168 3.73 -2.20 3.49
N ASN A 169 5.06 -2.25 3.48
CA ASN A 169 5.87 -1.26 2.78
C ASN A 169 5.49 -1.10 1.28
N LEU A 170 5.07 -2.19 0.62
CA LEU A 170 4.59 -2.20 -0.76
C LEU A 170 3.18 -1.61 -0.94
N GLY A 171 2.43 -1.37 0.15
CA GLY A 171 1.10 -0.75 0.12
C GLY A 171 -0.05 -1.69 0.46
N LEU A 172 0.23 -2.92 0.89
CA LEU A 172 -0.81 -3.87 1.28
C LEU A 172 -1.21 -3.69 2.75
N LEU A 173 -2.48 -3.95 3.06
CA LEU A 173 -2.93 -4.20 4.42
C LEU A 173 -3.26 -5.68 4.60
N HIS A 174 -3.73 -6.04 5.78
CA HIS A 174 -3.96 -7.43 6.15
C HIS A 174 -4.95 -8.16 5.22
N GLY A 175 -4.77 -9.47 5.13
CA GLY A 175 -5.72 -10.44 4.61
C GLY A 175 -6.54 -11.01 5.76
N GLY A 176 -7.83 -10.71 5.76
CA GLY A 176 -8.77 -11.08 6.80
C GLY A 176 -9.61 -12.31 6.48
N GLU A 177 -10.26 -12.83 7.51
CA GLU A 177 -11.34 -13.80 7.40
C GLU A 177 -12.34 -13.57 8.53
N GLY A 178 -13.63 -13.45 8.19
CA GLY A 178 -14.70 -13.31 9.16
C GLY A 178 -14.53 -12.05 10.01
N THR A 179 -14.33 -12.21 11.32
CA THR A 179 -14.16 -11.08 12.26
C THR A 179 -12.70 -10.75 12.54
N TYR A 180 -11.75 -11.44 11.93
CA TYR A 180 -10.33 -11.24 12.18
C TYR A 180 -9.64 -10.64 10.95
N ASP A 181 -9.22 -9.37 11.03
CA ASP A 181 -8.68 -8.59 9.90
C ASP A 181 -7.39 -9.18 9.31
N TYR A 182 -6.72 -10.03 10.09
CA TYR A 182 -5.53 -10.78 9.73
C TYR A 182 -5.80 -12.29 9.62
N GLY A 183 -7.07 -12.71 9.58
CA GLY A 183 -7.48 -14.11 9.71
C GLY A 183 -7.19 -15.02 8.52
N ASP A 184 -6.79 -14.49 7.36
CA ASP A 184 -6.54 -15.33 6.18
C ASP A 184 -5.31 -16.23 6.37
N ASN A 185 -5.55 -17.47 6.75
CA ASN A 185 -4.49 -18.46 6.96
C ASN A 185 -3.90 -19.05 5.66
N THR A 186 -4.24 -18.50 4.49
CA THR A 186 -3.76 -18.95 3.18
C THR A 186 -2.90 -17.93 2.43
N ALA A 187 -2.61 -16.80 3.07
CA ALA A 187 -1.87 -15.68 2.51
C ALA A 187 -0.76 -15.20 3.47
N VAL A 188 0.32 -14.66 2.92
CA VAL A 188 1.38 -14.01 3.72
C VAL A 188 0.90 -12.76 4.45
N MET A 189 -0.11 -12.06 3.90
CA MET A 189 -0.73 -10.91 4.54
C MET A 189 -1.79 -11.29 5.59
N GLY A 190 -2.01 -12.58 5.85
CA GLY A 190 -2.88 -13.07 6.92
C GLY A 190 -2.13 -14.00 7.88
N VAL A 191 -2.84 -14.75 8.73
CA VAL A 191 -2.29 -15.40 9.95
C VAL A 191 -1.25 -16.49 9.76
N ALA A 192 -0.99 -16.91 8.52
CA ALA A 192 -0.09 -18.01 8.24
C ALA A 192 1.37 -17.72 8.64
N ARG A 193 1.97 -18.61 9.45
CA ARG A 193 3.42 -18.57 9.73
C ARG A 193 4.24 -19.36 8.72
N ALA A 194 3.65 -20.37 8.08
CA ALA A 194 4.28 -21.09 6.98
C ALA A 194 4.36 -20.20 5.74
N TRP A 195 5.27 -20.53 4.83
CA TRP A 195 5.35 -19.85 3.54
C TRP A 195 4.02 -19.96 2.78
N LYS A 196 3.50 -18.81 2.34
CA LYS A 196 2.28 -18.65 1.56
C LYS A 196 2.48 -17.51 0.57
N GLY A 197 1.86 -17.62 -0.61
CA GLY A 197 1.88 -16.59 -1.63
C GLY A 197 1.12 -15.32 -1.20
N PHE A 198 1.36 -14.22 -1.91
CA PHE A 198 0.39 -13.13 -1.97
C PHE A 198 -0.83 -13.58 -2.76
N VAL A 199 -2.03 -13.23 -2.30
CA VAL A 199 -3.29 -13.53 -3.00
C VAL A 199 -3.43 -12.71 -4.28
N ALA A 200 -4.20 -13.20 -5.25
CA ALA A 200 -4.44 -12.53 -6.53
C ALA A 200 -4.79 -11.02 -6.41
N PRO A 201 -5.79 -10.62 -5.60
CA PRO A 201 -6.12 -9.20 -5.47
C PRO A 201 -4.96 -8.36 -4.91
N ALA A 202 -4.15 -8.91 -4.00
CA ALA A 202 -2.99 -8.21 -3.47
C ALA A 202 -1.91 -8.01 -4.54
N ARG A 203 -1.65 -9.02 -5.39
CA ARG A 203 -0.70 -8.92 -6.50
C ARG A 203 -1.15 -7.86 -7.51
N TRP A 204 -2.44 -7.83 -7.83
CA TRP A 204 -2.99 -6.83 -8.75
C TRP A 204 -2.95 -5.41 -8.16
N GLN A 205 -3.34 -5.23 -6.89
CA GLN A 205 -3.36 -3.92 -6.22
C GLN A 205 -2.00 -3.19 -6.24
N ILE A 206 -0.89 -3.93 -6.23
CA ILE A 206 0.48 -3.38 -6.26
C ILE A 206 1.15 -3.47 -7.64
N GLY A 207 0.40 -3.77 -8.70
CA GLY A 207 0.88 -3.77 -10.08
C GLY A 207 1.73 -4.99 -10.48
N TRP A 208 1.75 -6.06 -9.68
CA TRP A 208 2.44 -7.31 -10.06
C TRP A 208 1.63 -8.16 -11.05
N MET A 209 0.32 -8.00 -11.05
CA MET A 209 -0.60 -8.65 -11.98
C MET A 209 -1.30 -7.53 -12.77
N GLY A 210 -1.12 -7.50 -14.08
CA GLY A 210 -1.75 -6.50 -14.95
C GLY A 210 -3.14 -6.92 -15.41
N ASP A 211 -3.92 -5.98 -15.94
CA ASP A 211 -5.32 -6.20 -16.34
C ASP A 211 -5.46 -7.26 -17.43
N SER A 212 -4.48 -7.37 -18.33
CA SER A 212 -4.49 -8.37 -19.42
C SER A 212 -4.56 -9.83 -18.96
N VAL A 213 -4.28 -10.13 -17.69
CA VAL A 213 -4.35 -11.49 -17.12
C VAL A 213 -5.49 -11.67 -16.12
N VAL A 214 -6.38 -10.68 -16.02
CA VAL A 214 -7.56 -10.69 -15.16
C VAL A 214 -8.81 -10.60 -16.05
N SER A 215 -9.72 -11.55 -15.91
CA SER A 215 -11.03 -11.45 -16.56
C SER A 215 -11.93 -10.51 -15.77
N GLU A 216 -12.43 -9.44 -16.38
CA GLU A 216 -13.50 -8.65 -15.78
C GLU A 216 -14.84 -9.22 -16.21
N TRP A 217 -15.65 -9.70 -15.27
CA TRP A 217 -16.96 -10.26 -15.62
C TRP A 217 -18.05 -9.22 -15.47
N SER A 218 -18.40 -8.59 -16.60
CA SER A 218 -19.54 -7.66 -16.71
C SER A 218 -20.82 -8.33 -17.24
N ASP A 219 -20.68 -9.49 -17.87
CA ASP A 219 -21.80 -10.20 -18.50
C ASP A 219 -22.76 -10.82 -17.48
N THR A 220 -24.00 -11.07 -17.92
CA THR A 220 -25.00 -11.75 -17.08
C THR A 220 -24.58 -13.17 -16.72
N GLU A 221 -23.81 -13.82 -17.60
CA GLU A 221 -23.23 -15.15 -17.38
C GLU A 221 -22.03 -15.37 -18.31
N GLU A 222 -20.94 -15.93 -17.79
CA GLU A 222 -19.79 -16.38 -18.58
C GLU A 222 -19.08 -17.58 -17.92
N VAL A 223 -18.15 -18.20 -18.66
CA VAL A 223 -17.24 -19.20 -18.11
C VAL A 223 -15.81 -18.80 -18.39
N VAL A 224 -15.03 -18.67 -17.31
CA VAL A 224 -13.62 -18.33 -17.38
C VAL A 224 -12.74 -19.54 -17.09
N MET A 225 -11.57 -19.57 -17.74
CA MET A 225 -10.54 -20.58 -17.52
C MET A 225 -9.43 -19.97 -16.67
N LEU A 226 -9.40 -20.31 -15.39
CA LEU A 226 -8.43 -19.79 -14.43
C LEU A 226 -7.27 -20.77 -14.25
N ARG A 227 -6.05 -20.33 -14.55
CA ARG A 227 -4.85 -21.06 -14.20
C ARG A 227 -4.43 -20.74 -12.77
N THR A 228 -3.59 -21.60 -12.21
CA THR A 228 -3.05 -21.35 -10.86
C THR A 228 -2.18 -20.10 -10.83
N LEU A 229 -2.12 -19.44 -9.68
CA LEU A 229 -1.41 -18.16 -9.51
C LEU A 229 0.11 -18.26 -9.64
N SER A 230 0.69 -19.46 -9.61
CA SER A 230 2.12 -19.66 -9.88
C SER A 230 2.44 -19.63 -11.37
N THR A 231 1.45 -19.78 -12.25
CA THR A 231 1.71 -19.82 -13.67
C THR A 231 2.12 -18.45 -14.21
N LEU A 232 3.17 -18.41 -15.03
CA LEU A 232 3.66 -17.15 -15.60
C LEU A 232 2.66 -16.56 -16.60
N PRO A 233 2.46 -15.22 -16.61
CA PRO A 233 1.64 -14.53 -17.59
C PRO A 233 1.97 -14.91 -19.05
N SER A 234 3.26 -15.04 -19.37
CA SER A 234 3.74 -15.39 -20.72
C SER A 234 3.35 -16.78 -21.19
N GLN A 235 2.91 -17.65 -20.28
CA GLN A 235 2.46 -18.99 -20.62
C GLN A 235 0.97 -19.02 -20.96
N LEU A 236 0.20 -17.95 -20.70
CA LEU A 236 -1.27 -17.95 -20.85
C LEU A 236 -1.64 -18.11 -22.32
N ARG A 237 -2.67 -18.94 -22.56
CA ARG A 237 -3.27 -19.05 -23.90
C ARG A 237 -4.43 -18.07 -24.02
N THR A 238 -4.92 -17.88 -25.24
CA THR A 238 -6.13 -17.12 -25.51
C THR A 238 -7.28 -17.64 -24.63
N ASN A 239 -8.00 -16.72 -23.98
CA ASN A 239 -9.11 -16.99 -23.05
C ASN A 239 -8.73 -17.75 -21.76
N GLU A 240 -7.44 -17.75 -21.38
CA GLU A 240 -6.98 -18.19 -20.06
C GLU A 240 -6.54 -16.98 -19.23
N TYR A 241 -6.87 -16.99 -17.94
CA TYR A 241 -6.59 -15.89 -17.01
C TYR A 241 -5.97 -16.43 -15.72
N LEU A 242 -5.31 -15.57 -14.93
CA LEU A 242 -4.84 -15.93 -13.59
C LEU A 242 -5.91 -15.70 -12.52
N SER A 243 -6.80 -14.76 -12.78
CA SER A 243 -7.91 -14.46 -11.90
C SER A 243 -9.05 -13.80 -12.67
N ALA A 244 -10.17 -13.63 -11.99
CA ALA A 244 -11.26 -12.81 -12.48
C ALA A 244 -11.67 -11.82 -11.39
N GLN A 245 -12.28 -10.70 -11.77
CA GLN A 245 -12.87 -9.74 -10.84
C GLN A 245 -14.24 -9.21 -11.30
N ALA A 246 -15.04 -8.76 -10.33
CA ALA A 246 -16.16 -7.88 -10.58
C ALA A 246 -16.25 -6.81 -9.49
N TYR A 247 -16.58 -5.59 -9.92
CA TYR A 247 -16.83 -4.49 -9.01
C TYR A 247 -18.05 -4.77 -8.13
N CYS A 248 -17.95 -4.39 -6.86
CA CYS A 248 -19.01 -4.57 -5.88
C CYS A 248 -19.09 -3.35 -4.96
N ASP A 249 -20.00 -2.43 -5.28
CA ASP A 249 -20.22 -1.18 -4.54
C ASP A 249 -20.78 -1.41 -3.12
N ALA A 250 -21.56 -2.48 -2.94
CA ALA A 250 -22.19 -2.81 -1.66
C ALA A 250 -21.40 -3.83 -0.83
N CYS A 251 -20.32 -4.41 -1.34
CA CYS A 251 -19.52 -5.38 -0.58
C CYS A 251 -18.90 -4.71 0.65
N GLU A 252 -19.18 -5.25 1.82
CA GLU A 252 -18.65 -4.75 3.09
C GLU A 252 -17.61 -5.72 3.64
N SER A 253 -16.49 -5.20 4.11
CA SER A 253 -15.44 -5.96 4.76
C SER A 253 -14.72 -5.07 5.75
N PHE A 254 -14.73 -5.45 7.04
CA PHE A 254 -14.07 -4.73 8.13
C PHE A 254 -14.37 -3.21 8.16
N GLY A 255 -15.64 -2.85 7.93
CA GLY A 255 -16.10 -1.46 7.95
C GLY A 255 -15.75 -0.64 6.69
N VAL A 256 -15.22 -1.29 5.64
CA VAL A 256 -15.04 -0.69 4.32
C VAL A 256 -16.13 -1.20 3.39
N ILE A 257 -16.86 -0.27 2.77
CA ILE A 257 -17.89 -0.55 1.77
C ILE A 257 -17.30 -0.30 0.38
N GLY A 258 -17.63 -1.16 -0.56
CA GLY A 258 -17.14 -1.12 -1.92
C GLY A 258 -15.88 -1.97 -2.13
N GLY A 259 -15.50 -2.13 -3.38
CA GLY A 259 -14.30 -2.86 -3.77
C GLY A 259 -14.59 -3.84 -4.89
N TYR A 260 -13.90 -4.98 -4.87
CA TYR A 260 -14.00 -6.01 -5.89
C TYR A 260 -14.17 -7.38 -5.28
N LEU A 261 -15.11 -8.16 -5.83
CA LEU A 261 -15.08 -9.61 -5.68
C LEU A 261 -13.98 -10.14 -6.59
N TRP A 262 -13.09 -10.95 -6.02
CA TRP A 262 -11.95 -11.51 -6.71
C TRP A 262 -11.98 -13.02 -6.69
N VAL A 263 -11.75 -13.65 -7.83
CA VAL A 263 -11.80 -15.10 -7.99
C VAL A 263 -10.44 -15.58 -8.48
N SER A 264 -9.87 -16.58 -7.82
CA SER A 264 -8.59 -17.16 -8.23
C SER A 264 -8.58 -18.66 -8.01
N PHE A 265 -7.90 -19.39 -8.88
CA PHE A 265 -7.65 -20.81 -8.69
C PHE A 265 -6.30 -21.02 -7.99
N ARG A 266 -6.29 -21.86 -6.95
CA ARG A 266 -5.08 -22.13 -6.15
C ARG A 266 -4.81 -23.62 -6.17
N ALA A 267 -3.75 -23.99 -6.88
CA ALA A 267 -3.25 -25.35 -7.01
C ALA A 267 -1.72 -25.34 -7.08
N PRO A 268 -1.00 -26.14 -6.29
CA PRO A 268 0.44 -26.18 -6.39
C PRO A 268 0.88 -26.78 -7.74
N GLU A 269 1.76 -26.11 -8.46
CA GLU A 269 2.38 -26.68 -9.67
C GLU A 269 3.36 -27.81 -9.32
N ASP A 270 4.12 -27.63 -8.24
CA ASP A 270 5.04 -28.62 -7.69
C ASP A 270 5.22 -28.45 -6.17
N SER A 271 6.16 -29.19 -5.56
CA SER A 271 6.42 -29.14 -4.11
C SER A 271 7.12 -27.87 -3.62
N SER A 272 7.66 -27.05 -4.53
CA SER A 272 8.31 -25.78 -4.22
C SER A 272 7.34 -24.58 -4.28
N ASP A 273 6.17 -24.77 -4.89
CA ASP A 273 5.11 -23.78 -4.95
C ASP A 273 4.66 -23.34 -3.55
N TYR A 274 4.43 -22.04 -3.35
CA TYR A 274 3.92 -21.50 -2.09
C TYR A 274 2.52 -21.99 -1.70
N ASP A 275 1.81 -22.59 -2.64
CA ASP A 275 0.53 -23.29 -2.42
C ASP A 275 0.70 -24.76 -2.03
N ALA A 276 1.91 -25.31 -2.12
CA ALA A 276 2.18 -26.72 -1.80
C ALA A 276 1.91 -27.06 -0.33
N ASP A 277 1.99 -26.07 0.56
CA ASP A 277 1.67 -26.21 1.97
C ASP A 277 0.26 -25.70 2.34
N LEU A 278 -0.62 -25.44 1.37
CA LEU A 278 -2.04 -25.23 1.70
C LEU A 278 -2.61 -26.52 2.33
N PRO A 279 -3.52 -26.43 3.31
CA PRO A 279 -4.25 -27.60 3.80
C PRO A 279 -4.94 -28.37 2.67
N SER A 280 -5.10 -29.69 2.80
CA SER A 280 -5.67 -30.53 1.72
C SER A 280 -7.09 -30.11 1.32
N ASN A 281 -7.89 -29.59 2.27
CA ASN A 281 -9.21 -29.02 2.02
C ASN A 281 -9.17 -27.63 1.36
N MET A 282 -7.99 -27.06 1.14
CA MET A 282 -7.76 -25.75 0.52
C MET A 282 -6.87 -25.84 -0.74
N LYS A 283 -6.38 -27.03 -1.12
CA LYS A 283 -5.67 -27.27 -2.38
C LYS A 283 -6.63 -27.56 -3.53
N ASN A 284 -6.27 -27.10 -4.73
CA ASN A 284 -7.05 -27.28 -5.94
C ASN A 284 -8.48 -26.74 -5.78
N LYS A 285 -8.57 -25.53 -5.21
CA LYS A 285 -9.83 -24.84 -4.93
C LYS A 285 -9.90 -23.52 -5.66
N VAL A 286 -11.13 -23.05 -5.87
CA VAL A 286 -11.40 -21.67 -6.28
C VAL A 286 -11.61 -20.84 -5.02
N PHE A 287 -10.82 -19.79 -4.87
CA PHE A 287 -10.92 -18.86 -3.76
C PHE A 287 -11.68 -17.62 -4.20
N VAL A 288 -12.58 -17.16 -3.34
CA VAL A 288 -13.28 -15.88 -3.47
C VAL A 288 -12.75 -14.95 -2.40
N HIS A 289 -12.26 -13.79 -2.80
CA HIS A 289 -11.82 -12.73 -1.90
C HIS A 289 -12.61 -11.46 -2.15
N ASN A 290 -12.72 -10.61 -1.13
CA ASN A 290 -13.01 -9.20 -1.28
C ASN A 290 -11.69 -8.43 -1.32
N LEU A 291 -11.47 -7.60 -2.33
CA LEU A 291 -10.49 -6.53 -2.30
C LEU A 291 -11.20 -5.25 -1.90
N ARG A 292 -10.91 -4.74 -0.71
CA ARG A 292 -11.61 -3.59 -0.15
C ARG A 292 -11.32 -2.32 -0.94
N ALA A 293 -12.31 -1.47 -1.19
CA ALA A 293 -12.12 -0.17 -1.83
C ALA A 293 -11.01 0.64 -1.14
N TRP A 294 -10.08 1.20 -1.92
CA TRP A 294 -8.87 1.85 -1.40
C TRP A 294 -8.52 3.14 -2.15
N ASN A 295 -7.58 3.89 -1.59
CA ASN A 295 -7.03 5.10 -2.20
C ASN A 295 -5.56 4.82 -2.52
N TYR A 296 -5.20 4.86 -3.79
CA TYR A 296 -3.81 4.70 -4.23
C TYR A 296 -2.85 5.66 -3.48
N PRO A 297 -1.64 5.22 -3.08
CA PRO A 297 -1.06 3.87 -3.18
C PRO A 297 -1.36 2.96 -1.97
N TYR A 298 -2.25 3.38 -1.06
CA TYR A 298 -2.53 2.69 0.19
C TYR A 298 -3.73 1.75 0.03
N GLY A 299 -3.45 0.44 0.05
CA GLY A 299 -4.48 -0.58 0.09
C GLY A 299 -5.36 -0.51 1.34
N ARG A 300 -6.49 -1.20 1.30
CA ARG A 300 -7.39 -1.35 2.45
C ARG A 300 -7.50 -2.78 2.95
N GLY A 301 -6.75 -3.70 2.35
CA GLY A 301 -6.67 -5.10 2.73
C GLY A 301 -7.60 -5.97 1.90
N THR A 302 -7.52 -7.27 2.16
CA THR A 302 -8.36 -8.27 1.48
C THR A 302 -9.12 -9.07 2.52
N GLU A 303 -10.16 -9.77 2.12
CA GLU A 303 -10.83 -10.76 2.96
C GLU A 303 -11.10 -12.01 2.16
N ARG A 304 -10.77 -13.19 2.71
CA ARG A 304 -11.19 -14.46 2.12
C ARG A 304 -12.65 -14.72 2.48
N LEU A 305 -13.52 -14.72 1.48
CA LEU A 305 -14.96 -14.90 1.62
C LEU A 305 -15.38 -16.36 1.48
N ALA A 306 -14.73 -17.11 0.57
CA ALA A 306 -15.04 -18.52 0.34
C ALA A 306 -13.87 -19.29 -0.26
N VAL A 307 -13.90 -20.61 -0.05
CA VAL A 307 -13.04 -21.60 -0.72
C VAL A 307 -13.97 -22.68 -1.27
N LEU A 308 -14.02 -22.82 -2.59
CA LEU A 308 -14.98 -23.66 -3.28
C LEU A 308 -14.36 -24.99 -3.70
N ASP A 309 -15.07 -26.07 -3.39
CA ASP A 309 -14.91 -27.38 -4.01
C ASP A 309 -15.53 -27.42 -5.41
N VAL A 310 -15.18 -28.42 -6.21
CA VAL A 310 -15.86 -28.67 -7.49
C VAL A 310 -17.36 -28.89 -7.24
N GLY A 311 -18.19 -28.19 -8.00
CA GLY A 311 -19.65 -28.12 -7.81
C GLY A 311 -20.10 -27.14 -6.72
N GLY A 312 -19.18 -26.56 -5.95
CA GLY A 312 -19.46 -25.54 -4.95
C GLY A 312 -19.72 -24.16 -5.57
N SER A 313 -20.47 -23.35 -4.83
CA SER A 313 -20.85 -22.00 -5.26
C SER A 313 -20.66 -20.96 -4.14
N TYR A 314 -20.37 -19.72 -4.52
CA TYR A 314 -20.49 -18.55 -3.65
C TYR A 314 -21.51 -17.58 -4.24
N GLU A 315 -22.43 -17.11 -3.42
CA GLU A 315 -23.37 -16.03 -3.76
C GLU A 315 -23.03 -14.85 -2.85
N SER A 316 -22.78 -13.69 -3.46
CA SER A 316 -22.52 -12.48 -2.68
C SER A 316 -23.80 -12.09 -1.92
N PRO A 317 -23.74 -11.89 -0.58
CA PRO A 317 -24.89 -11.42 0.17
C PRO A 317 -25.19 -9.93 -0.11
N ALA A 318 -24.21 -9.20 -0.65
CA ALA A 318 -24.25 -7.76 -0.86
C ALA A 318 -24.53 -7.38 -2.33
N SER A 319 -24.38 -8.31 -3.27
CA SER A 319 -24.55 -8.05 -4.70
C SER A 319 -25.10 -9.27 -5.41
N GLU A 320 -25.69 -9.10 -6.59
CA GLU A 320 -26.29 -10.21 -7.34
C GLU A 320 -25.23 -11.05 -8.08
N HIS A 321 -24.00 -11.15 -7.55
CA HIS A 321 -22.92 -11.93 -8.16
C HIS A 321 -22.91 -13.36 -7.62
N ALA A 322 -22.70 -14.33 -8.52
CA ALA A 322 -22.49 -15.72 -8.15
C ALA A 322 -21.28 -16.30 -8.88
N ILE A 323 -20.56 -17.18 -8.16
CA ILE A 323 -19.38 -17.90 -8.64
C ILE A 323 -19.61 -19.38 -8.42
N VAL A 324 -19.34 -20.20 -9.43
CA VAL A 324 -19.48 -21.66 -9.38
C VAL A 324 -18.20 -22.32 -9.88
N PHE A 325 -17.62 -23.21 -9.08
CA PHE A 325 -16.45 -23.96 -9.51
C PHE A 325 -16.86 -25.20 -10.30
N CYS A 326 -16.84 -25.12 -11.64
CA CYS A 326 -17.38 -26.17 -12.50
C CYS A 326 -16.57 -27.46 -12.45
N SER A 327 -15.26 -27.34 -12.69
CA SER A 327 -14.32 -28.46 -12.80
C SER A 327 -12.89 -27.94 -12.82
N PHE A 328 -11.90 -28.81 -12.63
CA PHE A 328 -10.52 -28.49 -12.94
C PHE A 328 -9.81 -29.69 -13.58
N SER A 329 -8.84 -29.40 -14.42
CA SER A 329 -7.96 -30.40 -15.02
C SER A 329 -6.64 -29.75 -15.39
N ASN A 330 -5.53 -30.46 -15.19
CA ASN A 330 -4.18 -30.02 -15.60
C ASN A 330 -3.81 -28.59 -15.15
N GLY A 331 -4.12 -28.23 -13.90
CA GLY A 331 -3.79 -26.91 -13.35
C GLY A 331 -4.70 -25.76 -13.82
N ILE A 332 -5.79 -26.07 -14.52
CA ILE A 332 -6.76 -25.08 -15.00
C ILE A 332 -8.12 -25.38 -14.40
N ALA A 333 -8.71 -24.39 -13.73
CA ALA A 333 -10.09 -24.40 -13.26
C ALA A 333 -11.02 -23.77 -14.30
N ARG A 334 -12.15 -24.41 -14.51
CA ARG A 334 -13.29 -23.85 -15.24
C ARG A 334 -14.28 -23.29 -14.22
N VAL A 335 -14.57 -22.00 -14.30
CA VAL A 335 -15.39 -21.29 -13.31
C VAL A 335 -16.53 -20.58 -14.00
N GLY A 336 -17.76 -20.87 -13.58
CA GLY A 336 -18.96 -20.17 -14.01
C GLY A 336 -19.12 -18.90 -13.18
N LEU A 337 -19.28 -17.78 -13.87
CA LEU A 337 -19.48 -16.47 -13.28
C LEU A 337 -20.80 -15.92 -13.80
N ALA A 338 -21.57 -15.28 -12.94
CA ALA A 338 -22.81 -14.64 -13.34
C ALA A 338 -23.13 -13.47 -12.43
N ASN A 339 -23.92 -12.55 -12.97
CA ASN A 339 -24.53 -11.48 -12.19
C ASN A 339 -26.04 -11.39 -12.48
N GLY A 340 -26.74 -10.68 -11.60
CA GLY A 340 -28.15 -10.39 -11.76
C GLY A 340 -29.10 -11.45 -11.17
N ILE A 341 -30.37 -11.33 -11.53
CA ILE A 341 -31.43 -12.26 -11.10
C ILE A 341 -31.06 -13.70 -11.44
N ALA A 342 -31.13 -14.57 -10.44
CA ALA A 342 -30.77 -15.98 -10.53
C ALA A 342 -29.33 -16.24 -10.99
N ALA A 343 -28.39 -15.36 -10.63
CA ALA A 343 -26.97 -15.48 -10.98
C ALA A 343 -26.40 -16.88 -10.70
N LYS A 344 -26.68 -17.48 -9.54
CA LYS A 344 -26.20 -18.84 -9.25
C LYS A 344 -26.68 -19.86 -10.28
N LEU A 345 -27.97 -19.86 -10.60
CA LEU A 345 -28.54 -20.78 -11.58
C LEU A 345 -27.93 -20.58 -12.97
N ARG A 346 -27.66 -19.33 -13.34
CA ARG A 346 -26.94 -18.98 -14.58
C ARG A 346 -25.51 -19.49 -14.60
N ALA A 347 -24.74 -19.24 -13.55
CA ALA A 347 -23.38 -19.72 -13.42
C ALA A 347 -23.32 -21.26 -13.46
N GLU A 348 -24.28 -21.95 -12.83
CA GLU A 348 -24.44 -23.41 -12.89
C GLU A 348 -24.79 -23.90 -14.31
N ALA A 349 -25.72 -23.22 -15.00
CA ALA A 349 -26.06 -23.53 -16.38
C ALA A 349 -24.86 -23.35 -17.33
N ALA A 350 -24.11 -22.25 -17.17
CA ALA A 350 -22.89 -21.98 -17.91
C ALA A 350 -21.82 -23.07 -17.67
N CYS A 351 -21.68 -23.55 -16.43
CA CYS A 351 -20.86 -24.72 -16.11
C CYS A 351 -21.28 -25.97 -16.89
N ASN A 352 -22.57 -26.16 -17.14
CA ASN A 352 -23.10 -27.30 -17.89
C ASN A 352 -23.11 -27.09 -19.42
N GLY A 353 -22.58 -25.96 -19.91
CA GLY A 353 -22.65 -25.61 -21.34
C GLY A 353 -24.06 -25.28 -21.81
N GLN A 354 -24.95 -24.91 -20.89
CA GLN A 354 -26.31 -24.49 -21.15
C GLN A 354 -26.38 -22.97 -21.12
N THR A 355 -27.01 -22.38 -22.14
CA THR A 355 -27.39 -20.96 -22.12
C THR A 355 -28.83 -20.86 -21.65
N LEU A 356 -29.08 -20.16 -20.55
CA LEU A 356 -30.45 -19.92 -20.11
C LEU A 356 -31.13 -18.90 -21.02
N PRO A 357 -32.47 -18.97 -21.20
CA PRO A 357 -33.18 -17.99 -21.99
C PRO A 357 -32.95 -16.56 -21.44
N PRO A 358 -32.94 -15.54 -22.32
CA PRO A 358 -32.81 -14.15 -21.88
C PRO A 358 -33.87 -13.80 -20.82
N LEU A 359 -33.50 -12.93 -19.87
CA LEU A 359 -34.47 -12.44 -18.89
C LEU A 359 -35.71 -11.85 -19.58
N PRO A 360 -36.92 -12.09 -19.03
CA PRO A 360 -38.14 -11.43 -19.49
C PRO A 360 -37.95 -9.91 -19.64
N PRO A 361 -38.44 -9.30 -20.74
CA PRO A 361 -38.39 -7.85 -20.91
C PRO A 361 -39.15 -7.15 -19.78
N GLY A 362 -38.49 -6.26 -19.04
CA GLY A 362 -39.11 -5.44 -17.98
C GLY A 362 -38.70 -5.74 -16.55
N MET A 363 -37.78 -6.69 -16.30
CA MET A 363 -37.09 -6.75 -15.01
C MET A 363 -35.98 -5.69 -14.93
N PRO A 364 -35.65 -5.14 -13.73
CA PRO A 364 -34.56 -4.19 -13.59
C PRO A 364 -33.29 -4.83 -14.14
N ILE A 365 -32.70 -4.21 -15.16
CA ILE A 365 -31.38 -4.58 -15.65
C ILE A 365 -30.41 -4.30 -14.50
N PRO A 366 -29.47 -5.22 -14.16
CA PRO A 366 -28.41 -4.92 -13.21
C PRO A 366 -27.76 -3.59 -13.60
N ARG A 367 -27.50 -2.73 -12.61
CA ARG A 367 -26.84 -1.45 -12.83
C ARG A 367 -25.56 -1.75 -13.64
N PRO A 368 -25.33 -1.13 -14.82
CA PRO A 368 -24.05 -1.27 -15.49
C PRO A 368 -22.93 -0.91 -14.50
N PRO A 369 -21.75 -1.54 -14.59
CA PRO A 369 -20.63 -1.17 -13.73
C PRO A 369 -20.48 0.35 -13.76
N PRO A 370 -20.34 1.04 -12.62
CA PRO A 370 -20.12 2.46 -12.63
C PRO A 370 -18.84 2.70 -13.43
N THR A 371 -18.98 3.35 -14.58
CA THR A 371 -17.90 4.15 -15.15
C THR A 371 -17.31 4.98 -14.01
N MET A 372 -15.98 5.09 -13.97
CA MET A 372 -15.19 5.88 -13.01
C MET A 372 -16.00 7.04 -12.41
N PRO A 373 -15.97 7.25 -11.07
CA PRO A 373 -16.83 8.21 -10.39
C PRO A 373 -16.92 9.52 -11.15
N ALA A 374 -18.14 9.97 -11.45
CA ALA A 374 -18.41 11.14 -12.28
C ALA A 374 -17.53 12.31 -11.86
N GLY A 375 -16.61 12.70 -12.74
CA GLY A 375 -15.58 13.71 -12.45
C GLY A 375 -14.17 13.30 -12.81
N PHE A 376 -13.90 12.06 -13.22
CA PHE A 376 -12.58 11.65 -13.73
C PHE A 376 -12.60 11.27 -15.22
N LEU A 377 -11.61 11.74 -15.99
CA LEU A 377 -11.33 11.39 -17.38
C LEU A 377 -10.12 10.46 -17.41
N CYS A 378 -10.28 9.29 -18.02
CA CYS A 378 -9.20 8.33 -18.19
C CYS A 378 -9.51 7.50 -19.43
N GLU A 379 -9.00 7.96 -20.56
CA GLU A 379 -9.09 7.27 -21.85
C GLU A 379 -7.68 7.18 -22.43
N ASP A 380 -7.43 6.19 -23.29
CA ASP A 380 -6.16 5.98 -23.99
C ASP A 380 -6.42 5.89 -25.49
N ASN A 381 -6.92 6.99 -26.07
CA ASN A 381 -7.42 7.01 -27.44
C ASN A 381 -6.64 7.94 -28.39
N CYS A 382 -5.46 8.40 -27.98
CA CYS A 382 -4.51 9.10 -28.83
C CYS A 382 -3.35 8.18 -29.26
N GLY A 383 -2.55 8.60 -30.25
CA GLY A 383 -1.46 7.78 -30.79
C GLY A 383 -0.26 7.57 -29.87
N TRP A 384 -0.25 8.25 -28.72
CA TRP A 384 0.85 8.27 -27.76
C TRP A 384 0.40 7.91 -26.34
N SER A 385 -0.82 7.39 -26.15
CA SER A 385 -1.41 7.16 -24.83
C SER A 385 -0.81 6.01 -24.01
N SER A 386 0.37 5.51 -24.36
CA SER A 386 1.02 4.32 -23.76
C SER A 386 2.50 4.23 -24.18
N ASP A 387 3.12 5.35 -24.53
CA ASP A 387 4.51 5.38 -24.99
C ASP A 387 5.51 5.64 -23.85
N ASN A 388 5.00 5.68 -22.62
CA ASN A 388 5.72 5.76 -21.36
C ASN A 388 6.13 7.20 -20.96
N ASP A 389 5.64 8.21 -21.69
CA ASP A 389 5.73 9.64 -21.39
C ASP A 389 4.30 10.22 -21.23
N CYS A 390 4.06 11.11 -20.25
CA CYS A 390 2.72 11.70 -20.08
C CYS A 390 2.50 12.89 -21.04
N ASP A 391 1.59 12.72 -21.97
CA ASP A 391 1.36 13.52 -23.17
C ASP A 391 0.04 14.30 -23.17
N ASP A 392 -0.77 14.19 -22.12
CA ASP A 392 -2.13 14.74 -22.11
C ASP A 392 -2.21 16.25 -21.86
N GLY A 393 -1.06 16.94 -21.76
CA GLY A 393 -0.98 18.39 -21.54
C GLY A 393 -1.50 18.87 -20.18
N GLY A 394 -1.77 17.95 -19.25
CA GLY A 394 -2.24 18.21 -17.90
C GLY A 394 -1.14 18.63 -16.92
N ALA A 395 -1.53 18.84 -15.66
CA ALA A 395 -0.58 19.10 -14.59
C ALA A 395 0.33 17.88 -14.38
N GLY A 396 1.64 18.07 -14.59
CA GLY A 396 2.62 16.99 -14.53
C GLY A 396 2.82 16.23 -15.84
N ALA A 397 2.28 16.71 -16.96
CA ALA A 397 2.57 16.14 -18.28
C ALA A 397 3.91 16.63 -18.83
N GLU A 398 4.68 15.72 -19.44
CA GLU A 398 5.92 15.99 -20.16
C GLU A 398 5.63 16.65 -21.52
N TYR A 399 4.55 16.24 -22.20
CA TYR A 399 4.11 16.84 -23.46
C TYR A 399 2.57 17.03 -23.53
N ASN A 400 2.09 17.50 -24.68
CA ASN A 400 0.69 17.80 -24.96
C ASN A 400 0.21 17.19 -26.29
N ALA A 401 0.80 16.05 -26.68
CA ALA A 401 0.48 15.34 -27.92
C ALA A 401 -0.90 14.66 -27.88
N CYS A 402 -1.45 14.46 -26.68
CA CYS A 402 -2.76 13.89 -26.41
C CYS A 402 -3.71 14.92 -25.81
N GLY A 403 -5.02 14.72 -25.99
CA GLY A 403 -6.01 15.53 -25.30
C GLY A 403 -6.00 15.26 -23.79
N TYR A 404 -6.40 16.23 -22.98
CA TYR A 404 -6.42 16.11 -21.52
C TYR A 404 -7.23 14.89 -21.05
N GLY A 405 -6.58 13.98 -20.32
CA GLY A 405 -7.15 12.70 -19.90
C GLY A 405 -7.23 11.61 -20.96
N LEU A 406 -6.62 11.80 -22.14
CA LEU A 406 -6.58 10.84 -23.25
C LEU A 406 -5.26 10.05 -23.36
N ASP A 407 -4.33 10.31 -22.45
CA ASP A 407 -3.13 9.51 -22.21
C ASP A 407 -3.09 9.14 -20.71
N CYS A 408 -4.06 8.33 -20.30
CA CYS A 408 -4.23 7.96 -18.90
C CYS A 408 -3.26 6.87 -18.44
N THR A 409 -2.84 5.98 -19.34
CA THR A 409 -1.87 4.94 -19.02
C THR A 409 -0.56 5.54 -18.53
N ASP A 410 -0.10 6.66 -19.12
CA ASP A 410 1.13 7.32 -18.70
C ASP A 410 0.89 8.50 -17.73
N CYS A 411 -0.20 9.27 -17.87
CA CYS A 411 -0.51 10.42 -17.00
C CYS A 411 -1.29 10.09 -15.72
N GLY A 412 -1.92 8.92 -15.66
CA GLY A 412 -2.97 8.62 -14.70
C GLY A 412 -4.27 9.41 -14.94
N PRO A 413 -5.35 9.10 -14.19
CA PRO A 413 -6.66 9.68 -14.39
C PRO A 413 -6.69 11.18 -14.08
N ARG A 414 -7.38 11.94 -14.94
CA ARG A 414 -7.58 13.40 -14.81
C ARG A 414 -8.94 13.75 -14.26
N VAL A 415 -9.12 14.98 -13.77
CA VAL A 415 -10.43 15.47 -13.29
C VAL A 415 -11.13 16.19 -14.45
N ALA A 416 -12.35 15.77 -14.80
CA ALA A 416 -13.15 16.43 -15.83
C ALA A 416 -13.31 17.92 -15.50
N PRO A 417 -12.99 18.84 -16.43
CA PRO A 417 -13.27 20.25 -16.23
C PRO A 417 -14.74 20.43 -15.89
N SER A 418 -15.04 21.06 -14.75
CA SER A 418 -16.44 21.32 -14.37
C SER A 418 -17.13 22.10 -15.49
N PRO A 419 -18.35 21.73 -15.92
CA PRO A 419 -19.05 22.50 -16.93
C PRO A 419 -19.21 23.94 -16.43
N PRO A 420 -18.97 24.95 -17.29
CA PRO A 420 -19.27 26.32 -16.92
C PRO A 420 -20.76 26.42 -16.56
N PRO A 421 -21.15 27.23 -15.56
CA PRO A 421 -22.55 27.34 -15.15
C PRO A 421 -23.41 27.75 -16.36
N SER A 422 -24.34 26.87 -16.72
CA SER A 422 -25.27 27.06 -17.84
C SER A 422 -26.23 28.21 -17.54
N THR A 423 -25.92 29.41 -18.03
CA THR A 423 -26.87 30.53 -18.09
C THR A 423 -27.84 30.30 -19.24
N ASN A 424 -29.00 29.72 -18.94
CA ASN A 424 -30.14 29.73 -19.85
C ASN A 424 -30.56 31.18 -20.11
N THR A 425 -30.23 31.68 -21.30
CA THR A 425 -30.75 32.92 -21.84
C THR A 425 -32.15 32.70 -22.39
N ALA A 426 -33.15 33.18 -21.66
CA ALA A 426 -34.40 33.65 -22.24
C ALA A 426 -34.80 34.98 -21.57
N SER A 427 -34.57 36.07 -22.32
CA SER A 427 -35.24 37.38 -22.24
C SER A 427 -35.06 38.23 -20.98
N SER A 428 -33.95 38.97 -20.92
CA SER A 428 -33.85 40.26 -20.21
C SER A 428 -33.56 41.37 -21.23
N PRO A 429 -34.18 42.55 -21.12
CA PRO A 429 -33.96 43.66 -22.07
C PRO A 429 -32.52 44.17 -21.97
N PRO A 430 -31.99 44.81 -23.03
CA PRO A 430 -30.61 45.31 -23.04
C PRO A 430 -30.39 46.30 -21.88
N PRO A 431 -29.21 46.29 -21.24
CA PRO A 431 -28.91 47.19 -20.14
C PRO A 431 -28.90 48.64 -20.63
N SER A 432 -29.51 49.52 -19.83
CA SER A 432 -29.45 50.97 -20.03
C SER A 432 -28.00 51.46 -20.07
N PRO A 433 -27.67 52.47 -20.88
CA PRO A 433 -26.32 53.03 -20.93
C PRO A 433 -25.90 53.53 -19.53
N PRO A 434 -24.61 53.42 -19.20
CA PRO A 434 -24.12 53.81 -17.87
C PRO A 434 -24.37 55.30 -17.62
N PRO A 435 -24.71 55.70 -16.38
CA PRO A 435 -24.86 57.09 -16.02
C PRO A 435 -23.53 57.84 -16.19
N PRO A 436 -23.56 59.14 -16.53
CA PRO A 436 -22.35 59.95 -16.67
C PRO A 436 -21.55 59.96 -15.35
N PRO A 437 -20.22 60.06 -15.43
CA PRO A 437 -19.37 60.02 -14.25
C PRO A 437 -19.72 61.16 -13.28
N PRO A 438 -19.65 60.90 -11.96
CA PRO A 438 -19.91 61.91 -10.95
C PRO A 438 -18.88 63.06 -11.06
N PRO A 439 -19.27 64.30 -10.70
CA PRO A 439 -18.34 65.42 -10.69
C PRO A 439 -17.19 65.15 -9.71
N PRO A 440 -15.98 65.66 -9.98
CA PRO A 440 -14.83 65.43 -9.14
C PRO A 440 -15.08 65.98 -7.71
N PRO A 441 -14.58 65.29 -6.68
CA PRO A 441 -14.75 65.69 -5.30
C PRO A 441 -14.06 67.03 -5.01
N PRO A 442 -14.56 67.84 -4.06
CA PRO A 442 -13.91 69.07 -3.65
C PRO A 442 -12.52 68.77 -3.07
N SER A 443 -11.55 69.63 -3.37
CA SER A 443 -10.17 69.52 -2.91
C SER A 443 -10.10 69.33 -1.38
N PRO A 444 -9.27 68.40 -0.87
CA PRO A 444 -9.09 68.23 0.55
C PRO A 444 -8.41 69.46 1.17
N SER A 445 -8.90 69.88 2.33
CA SER A 445 -8.25 70.89 3.18
C SER A 445 -6.81 70.48 3.51
N PRO A 446 -5.85 71.42 3.61
CA PRO A 446 -4.47 71.09 3.92
C PRO A 446 -4.35 70.42 5.30
N PRO A 447 -3.41 69.47 5.46
CA PRO A 447 -3.23 68.75 6.71
C PRO A 447 -2.77 69.70 7.84
N PRO A 448 -3.12 69.41 9.10
CA PRO A 448 -2.59 70.16 10.24
C PRO A 448 -1.06 69.99 10.32
N PRO A 449 -0.33 71.00 10.83
CA PRO A 449 1.13 70.92 10.94
C PRO A 449 1.56 69.77 11.86
N PRO A 450 2.73 69.16 11.60
CA PRO A 450 3.21 68.01 12.36
C PRO A 450 3.45 68.37 13.83
N SER A 451 3.12 67.44 14.72
CA SER A 451 3.44 67.53 16.14
C SER A 451 4.97 67.58 16.35
N PRO A 452 5.48 68.35 17.33
CA PRO A 452 6.91 68.42 17.58
C PRO A 452 7.46 67.05 18.03
N PRO A 453 8.73 66.74 17.72
CA PRO A 453 9.35 65.49 18.10
C PRO A 453 9.43 65.35 19.64
N PRO A 454 9.41 64.11 20.17
CA PRO A 454 9.66 63.88 21.60
C PRO A 454 11.06 64.39 21.99
N PRO A 455 11.23 64.96 23.20
CA PRO A 455 12.54 65.43 23.64
C PRO A 455 13.52 64.27 23.76
N SER A 456 14.75 64.50 23.31
CA SER A 456 15.89 63.58 23.42
C SER A 456 16.04 63.01 24.84
N PRO A 457 16.49 61.74 25.00
CA PRO A 457 16.85 61.23 26.32
C PRO A 457 17.91 62.13 26.95
N LYS A 458 17.67 62.51 28.21
CA LYS A 458 18.57 63.36 29.00
C LYS A 458 19.94 62.67 29.14
N PRO A 459 21.07 63.40 29.04
CA PRO A 459 22.39 62.84 29.32
C PRO A 459 22.42 62.21 30.72
N PRO A 460 23.24 61.16 30.96
CA PRO A 460 23.41 60.59 32.30
C PRO A 460 23.87 61.68 33.28
N PRO A 461 23.40 61.67 34.54
CA PRO A 461 23.90 62.60 35.55
C PRO A 461 25.39 62.36 35.81
N SER A 462 26.15 63.46 35.86
CA SER A 462 27.54 63.50 36.31
C SER A 462 27.71 62.86 37.71
N PRO A 463 28.86 62.25 38.01
CA PRO A 463 29.14 61.70 39.33
C PRO A 463 29.02 62.78 40.41
N SER A 464 28.38 62.44 41.52
CA SER A 464 28.18 63.32 42.67
C SER A 464 29.53 63.88 43.18
N PRO A 465 29.62 65.19 43.46
CA PRO A 465 30.82 65.78 44.07
C PRO A 465 31.04 65.21 45.48
N PRO A 466 32.30 65.08 45.93
CA PRO A 466 32.62 64.58 47.26
C PRO A 466 32.07 65.52 48.36
N PRO A 467 31.75 64.98 49.55
CA PRO A 467 31.21 65.76 50.66
C PRO A 467 32.19 66.86 51.08
N PRO A 468 31.70 68.05 51.46
CA PRO A 468 32.54 69.17 51.87
C PRO A 468 33.28 68.85 53.19
N PRO A 469 34.55 69.28 53.33
CA PRO A 469 35.28 69.15 54.58
C PRO A 469 34.74 70.06 55.70
N SER A 470 35.04 69.61 56.92
CA SER A 470 34.51 69.90 58.24
C SER A 470 34.40 71.38 58.69
N PRO A 471 33.49 71.71 59.63
CA PRO A 471 33.66 72.86 60.51
C PRO A 471 34.84 72.64 61.48
N PRO A 472 35.67 73.66 61.74
CA PRO A 472 36.80 73.57 62.66
C PRO A 472 36.34 73.42 64.13
N PRO A 473 37.15 72.77 64.98
CA PRO A 473 36.85 72.66 66.41
C PRO A 473 36.83 74.05 67.07
N PRO A 474 36.00 74.27 68.11
CA PRO A 474 36.17 75.42 68.98
C PRO A 474 37.57 75.37 69.62
N SER A 475 38.30 76.47 69.49
CA SER A 475 39.62 76.65 70.10
C SER A 475 39.54 76.67 71.64
N PRO A 476 40.61 76.28 72.33
CA PRO A 476 40.57 75.94 73.75
C PRO A 476 40.47 77.15 74.67
N LEU A 477 39.86 76.93 75.84
CA LEU A 477 40.34 77.48 77.10
C LEU A 477 40.63 76.31 78.05
#